data_AF-F4CT28-F1
#
_entry.id   AF-F4CT28-F1
#
_cell.length_a   1.000
_cell.length_b   1.000
_cell.length_c   1.000
_cell.angle_alpha   90.00
_cell.angle_beta   90.00
_cell.angle_gamma   90.00
#
_symmetry.space_group_name_H-M   'P 1'
#
loop_
_entity.id
_entity.type
_entity.pdbx_description
1 polymer ?
#
loop_
_entity_poly.entity_id
_entity_poly.type
_entity_poly.pdbx_seq_one_letter_code
_entity_poly.pdbx_strand_id
1 'polypeptide(L)'
;MGDDAGVSDVAVPGDGTVLPARPVIGILHPGAMGAALGSALKPVASGVVWAAAGRSQATSKRAELADLIGVPDLAELARRSHLVVSICPPHAALDVARQVAAAVEGRPDPPLYVDANAVSPATVEKIGELLGRERVVDGAVIGPPAWEAGRSVLWLSGEHAQPVADLFAGSPFATGVLDGGLGAASALKACFALRTKALPTIWATMAAAAHRYGVLDDLRGEVARTGGDLDAELSALRGRAGDRAWRWAGEMDEAGDAVAAAGLPDGFSRAAAEVYRRLADGSLEL
;
A
#
# COMPACT_ATOMS: atom_id res chain seq x y z
N MET A 1 66.26 11.23 -0.02
CA MET A 1 66.25 10.27 -1.15
C MET A 1 66.04 8.92 -0.50
N GLY A 2 64.81 8.44 -0.30
CA GLY A 2 63.64 8.53 -1.15
C GLY A 2 63.43 7.14 -1.71
N ASP A 3 62.49 6.40 -1.13
CA ASP A 3 61.73 5.34 -1.78
C ASP A 3 60.52 5.07 -0.89
N ASP A 4 59.45 5.80 -1.19
CA ASP A 4 58.14 5.64 -0.59
C ASP A 4 57.30 4.80 -1.57
N ALA A 5 56.67 3.77 -1.03
CA ALA A 5 55.95 2.76 -1.77
C ALA A 5 54.69 3.35 -2.41
N GLY A 6 54.68 3.40 -3.75
CA GLY A 6 53.47 3.67 -4.52
C GLY A 6 52.52 2.48 -4.46
N VAL A 7 51.66 2.44 -3.45
CA VAL A 7 50.41 1.66 -3.51
C VAL A 7 49.49 2.41 -4.45
N SER A 8 49.35 1.92 -5.67
CA SER A 8 48.35 2.37 -6.63
C SER A 8 46.97 2.07 -6.05
N ASP A 9 46.24 3.12 -5.71
CA ASP A 9 44.84 3.07 -5.31
C ASP A 9 44.03 2.69 -6.56
N VAL A 10 43.78 1.40 -6.73
CA VAL A 10 42.86 0.88 -7.74
C VAL A 10 41.47 1.21 -7.23
N ALA A 11 40.82 2.20 -7.85
CA ALA A 11 39.41 2.49 -7.64
C ALA A 11 38.60 1.19 -7.81
N VAL A 12 38.09 0.67 -6.70
CA VAL A 12 37.13 -0.44 -6.69
C VAL A 12 35.84 0.12 -7.30
N PRO A 13 35.31 -0.47 -8.39
CA PRO A 13 33.99 -0.10 -8.90
C PRO A 13 32.97 -0.29 -7.78
N GLY A 14 32.10 0.70 -7.56
CA GLY A 14 31.06 0.65 -6.53
C GLY A 14 30.33 -0.68 -6.59
N ASP A 15 30.24 -1.35 -5.44
CA ASP A 15 29.53 -2.61 -5.35
C ASP A 15 28.08 -2.39 -5.84
N GLY A 16 27.51 -3.34 -6.57
CA GLY A 16 26.17 -3.22 -7.15
C GLY A 16 25.03 -3.21 -6.12
N THR A 17 25.25 -2.83 -4.85
CA THR A 17 24.18 -2.68 -3.86
C THR A 17 23.49 -1.33 -4.00
N VAL A 18 22.18 -1.40 -4.19
CA VAL A 18 21.31 -0.23 -4.40
C VAL A 18 20.99 0.47 -3.07
N LEU A 19 21.20 -0.22 -1.94
CA LEU A 19 20.98 0.31 -0.60
C LEU A 19 22.21 0.05 0.27
N PRO A 20 22.61 1.00 1.14
CA PRO A 20 23.67 0.75 2.11
C PRO A 20 23.22 -0.30 3.14
N ALA A 21 24.19 -0.91 3.83
CA ALA A 21 23.94 -1.99 4.81
C ALA A 21 22.95 -1.62 5.92
N ARG A 22 22.87 -0.34 6.32
CA ARG A 22 21.89 0.19 7.27
C ARG A 22 21.25 1.47 6.72
N PRO A 23 20.20 1.36 5.87
CA PRO A 23 19.62 2.52 5.22
C PRO A 23 18.83 3.39 6.19
N VAL A 24 18.76 4.69 5.89
CA VAL A 24 17.72 5.58 6.42
C VAL A 24 16.47 5.35 5.61
N ILE A 25 15.36 5.03 6.27
CA ILE A 25 14.09 4.69 5.63
C ILE A 25 13.04 5.73 5.99
N GLY A 26 12.44 6.36 4.98
CA GLY A 26 11.34 7.29 5.13
C GLY A 26 9.99 6.61 4.99
N ILE A 27 9.09 6.78 5.98
CA ILE A 27 7.70 6.32 5.91
C ILE A 27 6.79 7.52 5.66
N LEU A 28 6.21 7.59 4.47
CA LEU A 28 5.21 8.59 4.14
C LEU A 28 3.83 8.13 4.60
N HIS A 29 3.15 9.00 5.36
CA HIS A 29 1.82 8.76 5.92
C HIS A 29 1.74 7.55 6.87
N PRO A 30 2.34 7.61 8.09
CA PRO A 30 2.26 6.54 9.09
C PRO A 30 0.85 6.45 9.74
N GLY A 31 -0.14 6.07 8.93
CA GLY A 31 -1.40 5.50 9.40
C GLY A 31 -1.15 4.19 10.14
N ALA A 32 -2.21 3.39 10.38
CA ALA A 32 -2.04 2.12 11.08
C ALA A 32 -1.06 1.17 10.36
N MET A 33 -1.15 1.07 9.03
CA MET A 33 -0.25 0.21 8.25
C MET A 33 1.16 0.79 8.12
N GLY A 34 1.31 2.09 7.85
CA GLY A 34 2.62 2.73 7.73
C GLY A 34 3.42 2.67 9.03
N ALA A 35 2.78 2.82 10.19
CA ALA A 35 3.44 2.65 11.49
C ALA A 35 3.94 1.20 11.70
N ALA A 36 3.15 0.20 11.30
CA ALA A 36 3.56 -1.20 11.39
C ALA A 36 4.75 -1.52 10.46
N LEU A 37 4.71 -1.07 9.20
CA LEU A 37 5.83 -1.21 8.26
C LEU A 37 7.09 -0.50 8.78
N GLY A 38 6.96 0.74 9.26
CA GLY A 38 8.08 1.48 9.83
C GLY A 38 8.69 0.77 11.03
N SER A 39 7.86 0.25 11.95
CA SER A 39 8.34 -0.52 13.09
C SER A 39 9.06 -1.80 12.68
N ALA A 40 8.56 -2.50 11.66
CA ALA A 40 9.16 -3.73 11.12
C ALA A 40 10.57 -3.49 10.55
N LEU A 41 10.85 -2.28 10.06
CA LEU A 41 12.12 -1.90 9.43
C LEU A 41 13.16 -1.35 10.40
N LYS A 42 12.78 -0.99 11.63
CA LYS A 42 13.71 -0.46 12.65
C LYS A 42 14.94 -1.34 12.91
N PRO A 43 14.85 -2.68 12.98
CA PRO A 43 16.01 -3.52 13.31
C PRO A 43 17.14 -3.45 12.28
N VAL A 44 16.82 -3.20 11.00
CA VAL A 44 17.79 -3.17 9.89
C VAL A 44 18.18 -1.74 9.50
N ALA A 45 17.35 -0.75 9.81
CA ALA A 45 17.60 0.65 9.49
C ALA A 45 18.63 1.31 10.42
N SER A 46 19.30 2.35 9.93
CA SER A 46 20.03 3.31 10.78
C SER A 46 19.09 4.36 11.38
N GLY A 47 17.96 4.60 10.73
CA GLY A 47 16.85 5.40 11.25
C GLY A 47 15.61 5.24 10.39
N VAL A 48 14.44 5.20 11.03
CA VAL A 48 13.14 5.21 10.33
C VAL A 48 12.49 6.56 10.60
N VAL A 49 12.36 7.39 9.56
CA VAL A 49 11.89 8.78 9.65
C VAL A 49 10.48 8.94 9.09
N TRP A 50 9.71 9.92 9.58
CA TRP A 50 8.39 10.26 9.06
C TRP A 50 8.18 11.78 9.03
N ALA A 51 7.40 12.27 8.06
CA ALA A 51 7.11 13.69 7.90
C ALA A 51 5.98 14.14 8.83
N ALA A 52 6.30 15.01 9.80
CA ALA A 52 5.38 15.41 10.86
C ALA A 52 4.43 16.55 10.47
N ALA A 53 4.81 17.44 9.54
CA ALA A 53 4.01 18.60 9.19
C ALA A 53 2.59 18.27 8.71
N GLY A 54 1.62 19.03 9.24
CA GLY A 54 0.22 18.96 8.84
C GLY A 54 -0.46 17.61 9.10
N ARG A 55 0.09 16.76 9.98
CA ARG A 55 -0.49 15.46 10.33
C ARG A 55 -1.39 15.57 11.56
N SER A 56 -2.41 14.72 11.61
CA SER A 56 -3.33 14.68 12.75
C SER A 56 -2.67 14.08 14.00
N GLN A 57 -3.19 14.44 15.18
CA GLN A 57 -2.77 13.87 16.47
C GLN A 57 -2.78 12.34 16.47
N ALA A 58 -3.77 11.72 15.84
CA ALA A 58 -3.86 10.27 15.73
C ALA A 58 -2.71 9.66 14.91
N THR A 59 -2.24 10.35 13.87
CA THR A 59 -1.07 9.92 13.08
C THR A 59 0.21 10.11 13.87
N SER A 60 0.39 11.25 14.53
CA SER A 60 1.57 11.51 15.38
C SER A 60 1.72 10.46 16.47
N LYS A 61 0.63 10.16 17.21
CA LYS A 61 0.63 9.15 18.26
C LYS A 61 0.99 7.75 17.75
N ARG A 62 0.55 7.37 16.53
CA ARG A 62 0.93 6.08 15.94
C ARG A 62 2.41 6.03 15.58
N ALA A 63 2.95 7.13 15.04
CA ALA A 63 4.36 7.22 14.72
C ALA A 63 5.24 7.17 15.99
N GLU A 64 4.82 7.84 17.06
CA GLU A 64 5.45 7.76 18.38
C GLU A 64 5.43 6.35 18.96
N LEU A 65 4.28 5.67 18.96
CA LEU A 65 4.17 4.28 19.43
C LEU A 65 4.99 3.29 18.61
N ALA A 66 5.31 3.64 17.36
CA ALA A 66 6.18 2.86 16.49
C ALA A 66 7.66 3.29 16.57
N ASP A 67 8.02 4.23 17.46
CA ASP A 67 9.35 4.86 17.59
C ASP A 67 9.91 5.42 16.27
N LEU A 68 9.06 6.05 15.46
CA LEU A 68 9.49 6.70 14.22
C LEU A 68 10.05 8.10 14.52
N ILE A 69 11.16 8.45 13.87
CA ILE A 69 11.83 9.72 14.06
C ILE A 69 11.12 10.81 13.23
N GLY A 70 10.50 11.78 13.91
CA GLY A 70 9.84 12.90 13.23
C GLY A 70 10.85 13.82 12.55
N VAL A 71 10.61 14.11 11.27
CA VAL A 71 11.28 15.19 10.52
C VAL A 71 10.26 16.26 10.11
N PRO A 72 10.69 17.50 9.84
CA PRO A 72 9.78 18.63 9.64
C PRO A 72 8.74 18.39 8.54
N ASP A 73 9.18 17.93 7.36
CA ASP A 73 8.31 17.79 6.19
C ASP A 73 8.71 16.62 5.28
N LEU A 74 7.91 16.40 4.22
CA LEU A 74 8.14 15.36 3.22
C LEU A 74 9.46 15.57 2.48
N ALA A 75 9.83 16.83 2.22
CA ALA A 75 11.01 17.12 1.43
C ALA A 75 12.28 16.74 2.21
N GLU A 76 12.31 17.03 3.51
CA GLU A 76 13.39 16.62 4.39
C GLU A 76 13.44 15.11 4.57
N LEU A 77 12.29 14.44 4.65
CA LEU A 77 12.22 12.98 4.67
C LEU A 77 12.85 12.39 3.39
N ALA A 78 12.45 12.88 2.22
CA ALA A 78 12.94 12.37 0.94
C ALA A 78 14.44 12.61 0.77
N ARG A 79 14.95 13.79 1.15
CA ARG A 79 16.39 14.10 1.08
C ARG A 79 17.26 13.27 2.02
N ARG A 80 16.75 12.88 3.19
CA ARG A 80 17.52 12.07 4.16
C ARG A 80 17.46 10.57 3.89
N SER A 81 16.48 10.12 3.12
CA SER A 81 16.21 8.70 2.92
C SER A 81 17.07 8.10 1.82
N HIS A 82 17.40 6.83 1.98
CA HIS A 82 17.90 5.95 0.91
C HIS A 82 16.75 5.13 0.31
N LEU A 83 15.70 4.90 1.10
CA LEU A 83 14.47 4.27 0.67
C LEU A 83 13.27 5.01 1.27
N VAL A 84 12.25 5.27 0.46
CA VAL A 84 10.98 5.88 0.86
C VAL A 84 9.87 4.86 0.63
N VAL A 85 9.08 4.57 1.67
CA VAL A 85 7.85 3.79 1.56
C VAL A 85 6.66 4.73 1.58
N SER A 86 5.90 4.77 0.48
CA SER A 86 4.63 5.47 0.42
C SER A 86 3.46 4.56 0.74
N ILE A 87 2.65 4.94 1.71
CA ILE A 87 1.41 4.22 2.03
C ILE A 87 0.29 5.18 2.48
N CYS A 88 -0.48 5.62 1.50
CA CYS A 88 -1.54 6.63 1.60
C CYS A 88 -2.83 6.16 0.89
N PRO A 89 -3.94 6.91 1.00
CA PRO A 89 -5.12 6.66 0.18
C PRO A 89 -4.79 6.71 -1.33
N PRO A 90 -5.40 5.86 -2.18
CA PRO A 90 -4.98 5.71 -3.58
C PRO A 90 -4.97 7.00 -4.39
N HIS A 91 -5.98 7.87 -4.20
CA HIS A 91 -6.09 9.15 -4.90
C HIS A 91 -4.90 10.10 -4.67
N ALA A 92 -4.13 9.91 -3.59
CA ALA A 92 -3.00 10.77 -3.24
C ALA A 92 -1.64 10.22 -3.74
N ALA A 93 -1.58 8.97 -4.21
CA ALA A 93 -0.32 8.28 -4.51
C ALA A 93 0.56 9.05 -5.50
N LEU A 94 -0.01 9.45 -6.65
CA LEU A 94 0.73 10.15 -7.69
C LEU A 94 1.18 11.56 -7.25
N ASP A 95 0.36 12.26 -6.47
CA ASP A 95 0.73 13.59 -5.94
C ASP A 95 1.84 13.50 -4.90
N VAL A 96 1.84 12.45 -4.08
CA VAL A 96 2.93 12.16 -3.15
C VAL A 96 4.22 11.85 -3.92
N ALA A 97 4.15 11.03 -4.97
CA ALA A 97 5.30 10.75 -5.82
C ALA A 97 5.86 12.03 -6.47
N ARG A 98 5.00 12.96 -6.94
CA ARG A 98 5.43 14.28 -7.45
C ARG A 98 6.15 15.11 -6.41
N GLN A 99 5.67 15.12 -5.17
CA GLN A 99 6.33 15.84 -4.09
C GLN A 99 7.70 15.25 -3.77
N VAL A 100 7.83 13.92 -3.81
CA VAL A 100 9.14 13.26 -3.64
C VAL A 100 10.07 13.61 -4.79
N ALA A 101 9.61 13.52 -6.04
CA ALA A 101 10.39 13.88 -7.22
C ALA A 101 10.96 15.30 -7.12
N ALA A 102 10.10 16.28 -6.78
CA ALA A 102 10.49 17.67 -6.59
C ALA A 102 11.48 17.86 -5.43
N ALA A 103 11.31 17.11 -4.33
CA ALA A 103 12.17 17.23 -3.17
C ALA A 103 13.60 16.72 -3.38
N VAL A 104 13.80 15.81 -4.34
CA VAL A 104 15.09 15.17 -4.64
C VAL A 104 15.63 15.58 -6.01
N GLU A 105 15.04 16.59 -6.65
CA GLU A 105 15.50 17.11 -7.92
C GLU A 105 16.97 17.54 -7.84
N GLY A 106 17.78 17.10 -8.81
CA GLY A 106 19.22 17.39 -8.85
C GLY A 106 20.07 16.60 -7.84
N ARG A 107 19.48 15.74 -7.01
CA ARG A 107 20.23 14.83 -6.14
C ARG A 107 20.87 13.73 -7.01
N PRO A 108 22.17 13.42 -6.87
CA PRO A 108 22.83 12.37 -7.65
C PRO A 108 22.36 10.95 -7.28
N ASP A 109 21.91 10.77 -6.04
CA ASP A 109 21.52 9.50 -5.42
C ASP A 109 20.08 9.56 -4.84
N PRO A 110 19.04 9.80 -5.64
CA PRO A 110 17.66 9.83 -5.15
C PRO A 110 17.27 8.49 -4.50
N PRO A 111 16.37 8.49 -3.49
CA PRO A 111 16.00 7.27 -2.79
C PRO A 111 15.25 6.30 -3.69
N LEU A 112 15.35 5.00 -3.39
CA LEU A 112 14.38 4.03 -3.88
C LEU A 112 12.98 4.39 -3.37
N TYR A 113 11.98 4.26 -4.22
CA TYR A 113 10.59 4.56 -3.90
C TYR A 113 9.76 3.29 -3.94
N VAL A 114 9.31 2.84 -2.77
CA VAL A 114 8.35 1.74 -2.64
C VAL A 114 6.95 2.33 -2.64
N ASP A 115 6.20 2.13 -3.71
CA ASP A 115 4.77 2.43 -3.73
C ASP A 115 4.02 1.27 -3.10
N ALA A 116 3.63 1.40 -1.83
CA ALA A 116 2.82 0.42 -1.11
C ALA A 116 1.34 0.81 -1.05
N ASN A 117 0.90 1.69 -1.96
CA ASN A 117 -0.47 2.18 -2.00
C ASN A 117 -1.39 1.13 -2.67
N ALA A 118 -2.69 1.18 -2.37
CA ALA A 118 -3.66 0.28 -3.00
C ALA A 118 -4.13 0.85 -4.35
N VAL A 119 -3.22 0.88 -5.33
CA VAL A 119 -3.41 1.47 -6.65
C VAL A 119 -3.39 0.42 -7.76
N SER A 120 -3.79 0.80 -8.97
CA SER A 120 -3.75 -0.02 -10.17
C SER A 120 -2.32 -0.10 -10.75
N PRO A 121 -2.01 -1.13 -11.55
CA PRO A 121 -0.74 -1.21 -12.27
C PRO A 121 -0.45 0.07 -13.08
N ALA A 122 -1.47 0.62 -13.76
CA ALA A 122 -1.33 1.84 -14.54
C ALA A 122 -0.92 3.05 -13.70
N THR A 123 -1.37 3.14 -12.44
CA THR A 123 -0.98 4.21 -11.52
C THR A 123 0.49 4.06 -11.09
N VAL A 124 0.94 2.85 -10.74
CA VAL A 124 2.35 2.62 -10.40
C VAL A 124 3.27 2.83 -11.61
N GLU A 125 2.82 2.46 -12.81
CA GLU A 125 3.53 2.72 -14.06
C GLU A 125 3.77 4.23 -14.28
N LYS A 126 2.76 5.08 -14.06
CA LYS A 126 2.92 6.56 -14.09
C LYS A 126 3.89 7.07 -13.04
N ILE A 127 3.93 6.44 -11.86
CA ILE A 127 4.91 6.76 -10.82
C ILE A 127 6.31 6.37 -11.28
N GLY A 128 6.46 5.22 -11.95
CA GLY A 128 7.70 4.79 -12.59
C GLY A 128 8.16 5.73 -13.71
N GLU A 129 7.24 6.25 -14.54
CA GLU A 129 7.55 7.26 -15.56
C GLU A 129 8.08 8.57 -14.93
N LEU A 130 7.50 8.97 -13.81
CA LEU A 130 7.87 10.19 -13.09
C LEU A 130 9.21 10.04 -12.36
N LEU A 131 9.40 8.92 -11.65
CA LEU A 131 10.52 8.73 -10.74
C LEU A 131 11.66 7.91 -11.34
N GLY A 132 11.51 7.32 -12.52
CA GLY A 132 12.41 6.30 -13.09
C GLY A 132 12.00 4.91 -12.64
N ARG A 133 11.72 4.02 -13.61
CA ARG A 133 11.17 2.67 -13.36
C ARG A 133 12.07 1.81 -12.48
N GLU A 134 13.38 1.92 -12.69
CA GLU A 134 14.43 1.25 -11.92
C GLU A 134 14.43 1.69 -10.45
N ARG A 135 13.98 2.91 -10.16
CA ARG A 135 13.92 3.45 -8.79
C ARG A 135 12.62 3.14 -8.06
N VAL A 136 11.62 2.56 -8.74
CA VAL A 136 10.32 2.26 -8.15
C VAL A 136 10.18 0.76 -7.90
N VAL A 137 9.76 0.42 -6.68
CA VAL A 137 9.33 -0.93 -6.30
C VAL A 137 7.83 -0.87 -6.06
N ASP A 138 7.08 -1.68 -6.80
CA ASP A 138 5.64 -1.84 -6.61
C ASP A 138 5.39 -2.77 -5.43
N GLY A 139 4.62 -2.28 -4.44
CA GLY A 139 4.33 -2.96 -3.20
C GLY A 139 2.83 -3.13 -2.96
N ALA A 140 2.43 -4.33 -2.55
CA ALA A 140 1.06 -4.63 -2.17
C ALA A 140 0.98 -5.34 -0.83
N VAL A 141 0.46 -4.64 0.18
CA VAL A 141 0.19 -5.25 1.49
C VAL A 141 -1.17 -5.95 1.48
N ILE A 142 -1.20 -7.26 1.71
CA ILE A 142 -2.40 -8.06 1.91
C ILE A 142 -2.44 -8.55 3.36
N GLY A 143 -3.38 -8.00 4.14
CA GLY A 143 -3.57 -8.31 5.55
C GLY A 143 -3.79 -7.05 6.40
N PRO A 144 -4.07 -7.21 7.71
CA PRO A 144 -4.12 -6.08 8.65
C PRO A 144 -2.70 -5.53 8.94
N PRO A 145 -2.56 -4.40 9.65
CA PRO A 145 -1.27 -4.02 10.22
C PRO A 145 -0.68 -5.17 11.04
N ALA A 146 0.58 -5.54 10.79
CA ALA A 146 1.24 -6.68 11.41
C ALA A 146 2.23 -6.24 12.49
N TRP A 147 1.97 -6.67 13.72
CA TRP A 147 2.89 -6.56 14.87
C TRP A 147 3.43 -7.93 15.29
N GLU A 148 2.80 -8.99 14.79
CA GLU A 148 3.16 -10.39 14.95
C GLU A 148 3.09 -11.08 13.58
N ALA A 149 3.91 -12.11 13.38
CA ALA A 149 3.99 -12.81 12.11
C ALA A 149 2.71 -13.61 11.77
N GLY A 150 2.52 -13.90 10.49
CA GLY A 150 1.53 -14.87 10.00
C GLY A 150 0.19 -14.30 9.54
N ARG A 151 -0.01 -12.97 9.59
CA ARG A 151 -1.29 -12.34 9.21
C ARG A 151 -1.23 -11.48 7.95
N SER A 152 -0.04 -11.03 7.56
CA SER A 152 0.12 -10.08 6.47
C SER A 152 1.32 -10.41 5.60
N VAL A 153 1.12 -10.24 4.29
CA VAL A 153 2.15 -10.42 3.28
C VAL A 153 2.35 -9.10 2.55
N LEU A 154 3.60 -8.67 2.42
CA LEU A 154 4.02 -7.59 1.53
C LEU A 154 4.52 -8.23 0.23
N TRP A 155 3.69 -8.13 -0.82
CA TRP A 155 4.08 -8.52 -2.16
C TRP A 155 4.86 -7.39 -2.82
N LEU A 156 5.95 -7.72 -3.50
CA LEU A 156 6.87 -6.76 -4.11
C LEU A 156 7.15 -7.15 -5.56
N SER A 157 7.31 -6.17 -6.43
CA SER A 157 7.72 -6.37 -7.82
C SER A 157 8.46 -5.15 -8.37
N GLY A 158 9.26 -5.36 -9.43
CA GLY A 158 10.20 -4.37 -9.95
C GLY A 158 11.65 -4.77 -9.73
N GLU A 159 12.58 -4.04 -10.34
CA GLU A 159 14.00 -4.39 -10.44
C GLU A 159 14.67 -4.60 -9.06
N HIS A 160 14.30 -3.78 -8.08
CA HIS A 160 14.88 -3.82 -6.73
C HIS A 160 13.92 -4.41 -5.68
N ALA A 161 12.93 -5.21 -6.11
CA ALA A 161 11.99 -5.85 -5.21
C ALA A 161 12.65 -6.79 -4.19
N GLN A 162 13.65 -7.58 -4.60
CA GLN A 162 14.35 -8.51 -3.70
C GLN A 162 15.16 -7.77 -2.61
N PRO A 163 16.02 -6.78 -2.93
CA PRO A 163 16.67 -5.96 -1.90
C PRO A 163 15.69 -5.34 -0.89
N VAL A 164 14.51 -4.89 -1.34
CA VAL A 164 13.47 -4.37 -0.43
C VAL A 164 12.86 -5.48 0.42
N ALA A 165 12.60 -6.66 -0.16
CA ALA A 165 12.08 -7.81 0.56
C ALA A 165 13.00 -8.27 1.70
N ASP A 166 14.32 -8.23 1.46
CA ASP A 166 15.35 -8.64 2.43
C ASP A 166 15.36 -7.75 3.68
N LEU A 167 14.97 -6.46 3.56
CA LEU A 167 14.83 -5.57 4.72
C LEU A 167 13.74 -6.02 5.71
N PHE A 168 12.79 -6.84 5.26
CA PHE A 168 11.71 -7.38 6.10
C PHE A 168 12.01 -8.79 6.62
N ALA A 169 13.20 -9.34 6.36
CA ALA A 169 13.59 -10.67 6.83
C ALA A 169 13.50 -10.74 8.37
N GLY A 170 12.77 -11.74 8.88
CA GLY A 170 12.54 -11.91 10.32
C GLY A 170 11.56 -10.90 10.93
N SER A 171 10.92 -10.04 10.13
CA SER A 171 9.91 -9.09 10.59
C SER A 171 8.51 -9.74 10.68
N PRO A 172 7.51 -9.05 11.29
CA PRO A 172 6.12 -9.49 11.28
C PRO A 172 5.46 -9.62 9.89
N PHE A 173 6.05 -9.02 8.86
CA PHE A 173 5.57 -9.11 7.48
C PHE A 173 6.29 -10.25 6.76
N ALA A 174 5.54 -11.23 6.26
CA ALA A 174 6.08 -12.11 5.23
C ALA A 174 6.24 -11.31 3.93
N THR A 175 7.25 -11.63 3.12
CA THR A 175 7.47 -11.02 1.82
C THR A 175 7.36 -12.02 0.69
N GLY A 176 6.88 -11.57 -0.46
CA GLY A 176 6.85 -12.36 -1.69
C GLY A 176 7.22 -11.48 -2.88
N VAL A 177 8.22 -11.89 -3.66
CA VAL A 177 8.66 -11.18 -4.86
C VAL A 177 8.02 -11.80 -6.09
N LEU A 178 7.48 -10.97 -6.98
CA LEU A 178 6.81 -11.40 -8.21
C LEU A 178 7.67 -11.05 -9.44
N ASP A 179 7.76 -11.99 -10.38
CA ASP A 179 8.57 -11.86 -11.61
C ASP A 179 7.93 -10.99 -12.71
N GLY A 180 6.72 -10.46 -12.48
CA GLY A 180 5.94 -9.74 -13.48
C GLY A 180 6.37 -8.29 -13.77
N GLY A 181 7.50 -7.84 -13.22
CA GLY A 181 7.96 -6.46 -13.34
C GLY A 181 7.10 -5.45 -12.56
N LEU A 182 7.34 -4.16 -12.81
CA LEU A 182 6.60 -3.08 -12.15
C LEU A 182 5.10 -3.21 -12.45
N GLY A 183 4.26 -3.12 -11.41
CA GLY A 183 2.81 -3.24 -11.49
C GLY A 183 2.25 -4.65 -11.18
N ALA A 184 3.11 -5.68 -11.05
CA ALA A 184 2.65 -7.04 -10.77
C ALA A 184 2.06 -7.21 -9.35
N ALA A 185 2.65 -6.55 -8.35
CA ALA A 185 2.13 -6.58 -6.98
C ALA A 185 0.79 -5.84 -6.88
N SER A 186 0.67 -4.69 -7.54
CA SER A 186 -0.56 -3.94 -7.70
C SER A 186 -1.64 -4.75 -8.44
N ALA A 187 -1.29 -5.49 -9.49
CA ALA A 187 -2.21 -6.36 -10.21
C ALA A 187 -2.76 -7.48 -9.31
N LEU A 188 -1.87 -8.18 -8.58
CA LEU A 188 -2.26 -9.18 -7.60
C LEU A 188 -3.24 -8.60 -6.56
N LYS A 189 -2.93 -7.40 -6.05
CA LYS A 189 -3.77 -6.71 -5.08
C LYS A 189 -5.15 -6.38 -5.62
N ALA A 190 -5.23 -5.84 -6.83
CA ALA A 190 -6.47 -5.49 -7.51
C ALA A 190 -7.36 -6.73 -7.71
N CYS A 191 -6.79 -7.83 -8.21
CA CYS A 191 -7.49 -9.10 -8.36
C CYS A 191 -8.02 -9.62 -7.01
N PHE A 192 -7.19 -9.59 -5.97
CA PHE A 192 -7.60 -10.05 -4.64
C PHE A 192 -8.61 -9.11 -3.95
N ALA A 193 -8.64 -7.82 -4.34
CA ALA A 193 -9.63 -6.85 -3.87
C ALA A 193 -11.04 -7.21 -4.36
N LEU A 194 -11.20 -7.81 -5.54
CA LEU A 194 -12.49 -8.32 -6.01
C LEU A 194 -13.08 -9.31 -5.00
N ARG A 195 -12.27 -10.28 -4.55
CA ARG A 195 -12.71 -11.27 -3.56
C ARG A 195 -13.01 -10.63 -2.20
N THR A 196 -12.12 -9.76 -1.73
CA THR A 196 -12.16 -9.30 -0.34
C THR A 196 -13.07 -8.09 -0.12
N LYS A 197 -13.37 -7.35 -1.18
CA LYS A 197 -14.15 -6.11 -1.14
C LYS A 197 -15.31 -6.11 -2.13
N ALA A 198 -15.14 -6.53 -3.38
CA ALA A 198 -16.28 -6.53 -4.32
C ALA A 198 -17.34 -7.58 -3.94
N LEU A 199 -16.98 -8.86 -3.80
CA LEU A 199 -17.94 -9.92 -3.48
C LEU A 199 -18.81 -9.62 -2.24
N PRO A 200 -18.27 -9.13 -1.10
CA PRO A 200 -19.11 -8.75 0.04
C PRO A 200 -20.18 -7.70 -0.25
N THR A 201 -19.96 -6.79 -1.21
CA THR A 201 -20.96 -5.76 -1.56
C THR A 201 -22.17 -6.32 -2.31
N ILE A 202 -22.08 -7.55 -2.84
CA ILE A 202 -23.21 -8.25 -3.44
C ILE A 202 -24.27 -8.52 -2.38
N TRP A 203 -23.89 -8.95 -1.17
CA TRP A 203 -24.82 -9.15 -0.06
C TRP A 203 -25.58 -7.87 0.30
N ALA A 204 -24.87 -6.74 0.37
CA ALA A 204 -25.48 -5.44 0.60
C ALA A 204 -26.46 -5.05 -0.51
N THR A 205 -26.06 -5.28 -1.76
CA THR A 205 -26.92 -4.97 -2.92
C THR A 205 -28.17 -5.84 -2.93
N MET A 206 -28.04 -7.15 -2.66
CA MET A 206 -29.15 -8.09 -2.55
C MET A 206 -30.12 -7.68 -1.43
N ALA A 207 -29.62 -7.39 -0.24
CA ALA A 207 -30.44 -6.99 0.90
C ALA A 207 -31.17 -5.67 0.63
N ALA A 208 -30.46 -4.64 0.15
CA ALA A 208 -31.06 -3.34 -0.17
C ALA A 208 -32.13 -3.46 -1.27
N ALA A 209 -31.90 -4.29 -2.30
CA ALA A 209 -32.89 -4.53 -3.34
C ALA A 209 -34.12 -5.27 -2.79
N ALA A 210 -33.92 -6.36 -2.04
CA ALA A 210 -35.01 -7.14 -1.45
C ALA A 210 -35.84 -6.32 -0.46
N HIS A 211 -35.20 -5.44 0.32
CA HIS A 211 -35.89 -4.47 1.16
C HIS A 211 -36.83 -3.57 0.35
N ARG A 212 -36.35 -2.99 -0.75
CA ARG A 212 -37.15 -2.11 -1.62
C ARG A 212 -38.30 -2.82 -2.32
N TYR A 213 -38.16 -4.11 -2.62
CA TYR A 213 -39.23 -4.94 -3.17
C TYR A 213 -40.15 -5.55 -2.09
N GLY A 214 -39.87 -5.35 -0.80
CA GLY A 214 -40.67 -5.88 0.30
C GLY A 214 -40.52 -7.39 0.53
N VAL A 215 -39.41 -8.00 0.08
CA VAL A 215 -39.15 -9.45 0.12
C VAL A 215 -37.88 -9.80 0.91
N LEU A 216 -37.42 -8.91 1.79
CA LEU A 216 -36.17 -9.10 2.54
C LEU A 216 -36.22 -10.34 3.44
N ASP A 217 -37.34 -10.57 4.12
CA ASP A 217 -37.49 -11.73 5.00
C ASP A 217 -37.59 -13.04 4.22
N ASP A 218 -38.25 -13.04 3.05
CA ASP A 218 -38.26 -14.18 2.14
C ASP A 218 -36.85 -14.49 1.62
N LEU A 219 -36.08 -13.46 1.24
CA LEU A 219 -34.68 -13.62 0.84
C LEU A 219 -33.81 -14.19 1.96
N ARG A 220 -33.96 -13.69 3.21
CA ARG A 220 -33.27 -14.27 4.38
C ARG A 220 -33.58 -15.75 4.52
N GLY A 221 -34.86 -16.12 4.41
CA GLY A 221 -35.30 -17.51 4.47
C GLY A 221 -34.67 -18.38 3.38
N GLU A 222 -34.62 -17.89 2.14
CA GLU A 222 -34.06 -18.62 1.01
C GLU A 222 -32.52 -18.79 1.11
N VAL A 223 -31.81 -17.77 1.58
CA VAL A 223 -30.37 -17.86 1.87
C VAL A 223 -30.10 -18.90 2.97
N ALA A 224 -30.88 -18.88 4.06
CA ALA A 224 -30.76 -19.87 5.13
C ALA A 224 -31.04 -21.30 4.65
N ARG A 225 -32.07 -21.49 3.81
CA ARG A 225 -32.42 -22.80 3.23
C ARG A 225 -31.30 -23.40 2.38
N THR A 226 -30.46 -22.55 1.78
CA THR A 226 -29.32 -22.97 0.94
C THR A 226 -27.99 -23.00 1.69
N GLY A 227 -28.01 -22.81 3.02
CA GLY A 227 -26.84 -22.93 3.90
C GLY A 227 -26.03 -21.65 4.08
N GLY A 228 -26.57 -20.49 3.69
CA GLY A 228 -25.97 -19.17 3.96
C GLY A 228 -26.58 -18.47 5.17
N ASP A 229 -26.01 -17.32 5.52
CA ASP A 229 -26.53 -16.42 6.57
C ASP A 229 -26.37 -14.97 6.10
N LEU A 230 -27.48 -14.37 5.66
CA LEU A 230 -27.47 -13.00 5.13
C LEU A 230 -27.06 -11.97 6.19
N ASP A 231 -27.56 -12.12 7.42
CA ASP A 231 -27.33 -11.13 8.48
C ASP A 231 -25.88 -11.21 8.98
N ALA A 232 -25.30 -12.42 9.06
CA ALA A 232 -23.88 -12.59 9.35
C ALA A 232 -22.98 -11.96 8.28
N GLU A 233 -23.31 -12.11 7.00
CA GLU A 233 -22.54 -11.52 5.90
C GLU A 233 -22.62 -9.98 5.89
N LEU A 234 -23.81 -9.42 6.10
CA LEU A 234 -24.00 -7.97 6.25
C LEU A 234 -23.26 -7.42 7.47
N SER A 235 -23.32 -8.13 8.60
CA SER A 235 -22.58 -7.78 9.82
C SER A 235 -21.07 -7.80 9.57
N ALA A 236 -20.56 -8.84 8.90
CA ALA A 236 -19.15 -8.95 8.52
C ALA A 236 -18.73 -7.84 7.55
N LEU A 237 -19.58 -7.44 6.60
CA LEU A 237 -19.30 -6.30 5.72
C LEU A 237 -19.22 -4.99 6.52
N ARG A 238 -20.22 -4.70 7.36
CA ARG A 238 -20.29 -3.48 8.19
C ARG A 238 -19.08 -3.39 9.12
N GLY A 239 -18.73 -4.47 9.82
CA GLY A 239 -17.60 -4.51 10.74
C GLY A 239 -16.25 -4.29 10.06
N ARG A 240 -16.06 -4.80 8.83
CA ARG A 240 -14.81 -4.60 8.09
C ARG A 240 -14.74 -3.21 7.44
N ALA A 241 -15.86 -2.71 6.91
CA ALA A 241 -15.93 -1.40 6.25
C ALA A 241 -15.80 -0.26 7.27
N GLY A 242 -16.69 -0.20 8.27
CA GLY A 242 -16.73 0.85 9.31
C GLY A 242 -16.38 2.24 8.78
N ASP A 243 -15.56 2.98 9.54
CA ASP A 243 -15.06 4.31 9.18
C ASP A 243 -14.11 4.35 7.95
N ARG A 244 -13.82 3.18 7.36
CA ARG A 244 -12.90 3.03 6.20
C ARG A 244 -13.63 2.81 4.89
N ALA A 245 -14.97 2.80 4.88
CA ALA A 245 -15.78 2.57 3.69
C ALA A 245 -15.39 3.49 2.52
N TRP A 246 -15.22 4.80 2.78
CA TRP A 246 -14.78 5.76 1.76
C TRP A 246 -13.43 5.42 1.13
N ARG A 247 -12.48 4.88 1.91
CA ARG A 247 -11.15 4.47 1.42
C ARG A 247 -11.28 3.27 0.49
N TRP A 248 -12.15 2.33 0.85
CA TRP A 248 -12.42 1.14 0.04
C TRP A 248 -13.12 1.45 -1.27
N ALA A 249 -13.92 2.52 -1.35
CA ALA A 249 -14.44 2.98 -2.63
C ALA A 249 -13.31 3.30 -3.62
N GLY A 250 -12.31 4.10 -3.20
CA GLY A 250 -11.15 4.40 -4.04
C GLY A 250 -10.30 3.16 -4.39
N GLU A 251 -10.13 2.22 -3.44
CA GLU A 251 -9.46 0.95 -3.74
C GLU A 251 -10.23 0.11 -4.76
N MET A 252 -11.56 0.20 -4.79
CA MET A 252 -12.39 -0.48 -5.78
C MET A 252 -12.37 0.21 -7.14
N ASP A 253 -12.25 1.54 -7.19
CA ASP A 253 -12.04 2.25 -8.45
C ASP A 253 -10.72 1.80 -9.12
N GLU A 254 -9.62 1.75 -8.36
CA GLU A 254 -8.32 1.27 -8.86
C GLU A 254 -8.36 -0.21 -9.28
N ALA A 255 -9.08 -1.06 -8.53
CA ALA A 255 -9.30 -2.44 -8.93
C ALA A 255 -10.10 -2.54 -10.24
N GLY A 256 -11.06 -1.64 -10.46
CA GLY A 256 -11.79 -1.50 -11.72
C GLY A 256 -10.87 -1.11 -12.87
N ASP A 257 -10.01 -0.11 -12.67
CA ASP A 257 -9.03 0.33 -13.67
C ASP A 257 -8.08 -0.81 -14.07
N ALA A 258 -7.60 -1.59 -13.09
CA ALA A 258 -6.73 -2.75 -13.34
C ALA A 258 -7.44 -3.85 -14.15
N VAL A 259 -8.71 -4.16 -13.83
CA VAL A 259 -9.52 -5.16 -14.53
C VAL A 259 -9.83 -4.71 -15.97
N ALA A 260 -10.19 -3.44 -16.15
CA ALA A 260 -10.44 -2.84 -17.46
C ALA A 260 -9.17 -2.86 -18.33
N ALA A 261 -8.00 -2.54 -17.76
CA ALA A 261 -6.72 -2.59 -18.46
C ALA A 261 -6.36 -4.02 -18.93
N ALA A 262 -6.85 -5.05 -18.24
CA ALA A 262 -6.72 -6.45 -18.67
C ALA A 262 -7.76 -6.88 -19.73
N GLY A 263 -8.60 -5.96 -20.22
CA GLY A 263 -9.65 -6.24 -21.21
C GLY A 263 -10.88 -6.93 -20.64
N LEU A 264 -11.07 -6.90 -19.31
CA LEU A 264 -12.20 -7.53 -18.62
C LEU A 264 -13.23 -6.50 -18.16
N PRO A 265 -14.51 -6.91 -17.95
CA PRO A 265 -15.53 -6.02 -17.41
C PRO A 265 -15.22 -5.57 -15.98
N ASP A 266 -15.14 -4.26 -15.78
CA ASP A 266 -14.85 -3.63 -14.48
C ASP A 266 -16.10 -3.30 -13.66
N GLY A 267 -17.29 -3.53 -14.22
CA GLY A 267 -18.57 -3.15 -13.62
C GLY A 267 -18.79 -3.65 -12.19
N PHE A 268 -18.29 -4.83 -11.83
CA PHE A 268 -18.34 -5.34 -10.45
C PHE A 268 -17.57 -4.46 -9.48
N SER A 269 -16.38 -4.00 -9.88
CA SER A 269 -15.56 -3.10 -9.08
C SER A 269 -16.21 -1.73 -8.95
N ARG A 270 -16.75 -1.19 -10.05
CA ARG A 270 -17.43 0.13 -10.05
C ARG A 270 -18.68 0.11 -9.17
N ALA A 271 -19.49 -0.94 -9.27
CA ALA A 271 -20.67 -1.11 -8.43
C ALA A 271 -20.30 -1.28 -6.95
N ALA A 272 -19.25 -2.04 -6.64
CA ALA A 272 -18.76 -2.17 -5.27
C ALA A 272 -18.27 -0.83 -4.71
N ALA A 273 -17.56 -0.03 -5.52
CA ALA A 273 -17.14 1.32 -5.14
C ALA A 273 -18.34 2.20 -4.79
N GLU A 274 -19.40 2.17 -5.61
CA GLU A 274 -20.65 2.87 -5.34
C GLU A 274 -21.30 2.42 -4.03
N VAL A 275 -21.42 1.11 -3.80
CA VAL A 275 -21.95 0.56 -2.54
C VAL A 275 -21.16 1.08 -1.34
N TYR A 276 -19.83 1.11 -1.41
CA TYR A 276 -19.01 1.64 -0.32
C TYR A 276 -19.19 3.14 -0.10
N ARG A 277 -19.38 3.94 -1.15
CA ARG A 277 -19.71 5.37 -1.01
C ARG A 277 -21.05 5.54 -0.28
N ARG A 278 -22.07 4.79 -0.69
CA ARG A 278 -23.40 4.84 -0.05
C ARG A 278 -23.41 4.32 1.39
N LEU A 279 -22.55 3.35 1.70
CA LEU A 279 -22.35 2.91 3.08
C LEU A 279 -21.66 3.98 3.93
N ALA A 280 -20.71 4.72 3.34
CA ALA A 280 -19.97 5.77 4.05
C ALA A 280 -20.82 7.01 4.34
N ASP A 281 -21.73 7.39 3.44
CA ASP A 281 -22.64 8.54 3.61
C ASP A 281 -23.99 8.17 4.26
N GLY A 282 -24.23 6.88 4.50
CA GLY A 282 -25.45 6.37 5.14
C GLY A 282 -26.67 6.29 4.22
N SER A 283 -26.50 6.47 2.91
CA SER A 283 -27.60 6.40 1.93
C SER A 283 -27.99 4.98 1.50
N LEU A 284 -27.26 3.95 1.97
CA LEU A 284 -27.63 2.55 1.75
C LEU A 284 -28.34 1.95 2.96
N GLU A 285 -29.66 1.81 2.84
CA GLU A 285 -30.49 1.06 3.79
C GLU A 285 -30.32 -0.44 3.57
N LEU A 286 -30.02 -1.16 4.66
CA LEU A 286 -29.63 -2.56 4.72
C LEU A 286 -30.37 -3.29 5.84
#